data_AF-A0A4Q6BG27-F1
#
_entry.id   AF-A0A4Q6BG27-F1
#
_cell.length_a   1.000
_cell.length_b   1.000
_cell.length_c   1.000
_cell.angle_alpha   90.00
_cell.angle_beta   90.00
_cell.angle_gamma   90.00
#
_symmetry.space_group_name_H-M   'P 1'
#
loop_
_entity.id
_entity.type
_entity.pdbx_description
1 polymer ?
#
loop_
_entity_poly.entity_id
_entity_poly.type
_entity_poly.pdbx_seq_one_letter_code
_entity_poly.pdbx_strand_id
1 'polypeptide(L)'
;MTDATDDPTYRAGNPYPQGATYDGEGVNFALFSEGAESVELCLFDSAEATVESKRIRVRERTNGVWHVYLPGIRPGQLYGYRVHGPYAPAKGQRFNRNKLLLDPYAKAIGRDIRWDDALFGYTIGSKKGDLSFDERDSAPFAPLAAVIDPKFDWEGDKSPGVRWHDTVIYEAHVRGLTMRHPDVPENLRGTYAAVGSQPIIDHLTKLGITAIELMPVHYFTDDRHLVEKGLHNYWGYNTLGFFAPDQHYASSRAHPAEVVDEFRAMVKALHKAGIEVILDVVYNHTAEGNQNGPTLSFRGIDNQAYYRTVQDDPRYYMDYTGCGNTLN
;
A
#
# COMPACT_ATOMS: atom_id res chain seq x y z
N MET A 1 16.05 28.13 -8.97
CA MET A 1 15.07 27.54 -8.05
C MET A 1 14.16 28.67 -7.60
N THR A 2 13.02 28.83 -8.27
CA THR A 2 11.96 29.69 -7.75
C THR A 2 11.39 29.00 -6.53
N ASP A 3 11.60 29.62 -5.38
CA ASP A 3 10.99 29.24 -4.12
C ASP A 3 9.46 29.35 -4.35
N ALA A 4 8.79 28.22 -4.55
CA ALA A 4 7.33 28.14 -4.75
C ALA A 4 6.58 28.34 -3.43
N THR A 5 7.08 29.28 -2.61
CA THR A 5 6.90 29.34 -1.15
C THR A 5 5.79 30.24 -0.67
N ASP A 6 5.09 30.92 -1.58
CA ASP A 6 3.88 31.70 -1.32
C ASP A 6 2.80 31.30 -2.33
N ASP A 7 2.41 30.02 -2.37
CA ASP A 7 1.17 29.64 -3.05
C ASP A 7 0.03 29.70 -2.01
N PRO A 8 -0.72 30.83 -1.88
CA PRO A 8 -1.82 30.99 -0.93
C PRO A 8 -3.00 30.01 -1.18
N THR A 9 -2.83 29.05 -2.08
CA THR A 9 -3.80 28.03 -2.43
C THR A 9 -3.84 26.85 -1.45
N TYR A 10 -2.80 26.63 -0.62
CA TYR A 10 -2.79 25.53 0.35
C TYR A 10 -3.27 25.93 1.73
N ARG A 11 -4.04 25.05 2.37
CA ARG A 11 -4.57 25.26 3.72
C ARG A 11 -3.90 24.29 4.70
N ALA A 12 -4.00 24.60 5.99
CA ALA A 12 -3.39 23.79 7.04
C ALA A 12 -3.82 22.32 7.02
N GLY A 13 -5.07 22.03 6.66
CA GLY A 13 -5.63 20.68 6.73
C GLY A 13 -5.79 20.19 8.17
N ASN A 14 -5.98 18.89 8.34
CA ASN A 14 -6.23 18.24 9.61
C ASN A 14 -5.30 17.03 9.79
N PRO A 15 -4.88 16.71 11.02
CA PRO A 15 -4.07 15.52 11.30
C PRO A 15 -4.86 14.20 11.20
N TYR A 16 -6.18 14.26 11.04
CA TYR A 16 -7.03 13.08 10.91
C TYR A 16 -8.11 13.27 9.84
N PRO A 17 -8.54 12.18 9.17
CA PRO A 17 -7.92 10.85 9.21
C PRO A 17 -6.54 10.84 8.52
N GLN A 18 -5.72 9.82 8.83
CA GLN A 18 -4.42 9.61 8.18
C GLN A 18 -4.57 9.24 6.69
N GLY A 19 -3.52 9.54 5.94
CA GLY A 19 -3.44 9.37 4.49
C GLY A 19 -4.11 10.49 3.70
N ALA A 20 -4.31 10.26 2.40
CA ALA A 20 -5.08 11.14 1.54
C ALA A 20 -6.60 10.92 1.66
N THR A 21 -7.35 12.00 1.89
CA THR A 21 -8.82 12.00 2.02
C THR A 21 -9.44 13.10 1.18
N TYR A 22 -10.19 12.69 0.15
CA TYR A 22 -10.95 13.58 -0.72
C TYR A 22 -12.31 13.92 -0.09
N ASP A 23 -12.68 15.20 -0.09
CA ASP A 23 -13.92 15.70 0.52
C ASP A 23 -14.96 16.21 -0.49
N GLY A 24 -14.64 16.22 -1.79
CA GLY A 24 -15.47 16.79 -2.85
C GLY A 24 -14.94 18.13 -3.41
N GLU A 25 -14.11 18.84 -2.65
CA GLU A 25 -13.50 20.12 -3.05
C GLU A 25 -11.99 20.05 -3.22
N GLY A 26 -11.33 19.18 -2.44
CA GLY A 26 -9.90 18.99 -2.45
C GLY A 26 -9.49 17.76 -1.64
N VAL A 27 -8.21 17.67 -1.30
CA VAL A 27 -7.65 16.52 -0.58
C VAL A 27 -6.89 16.97 0.65
N ASN A 28 -7.24 16.39 1.79
CA ASN A 28 -6.45 16.44 3.01
C ASN A 28 -5.40 15.33 2.99
N PHE A 29 -4.13 15.66 3.16
CA PHE A 29 -3.03 14.72 3.31
C PHE A 29 -2.55 14.76 4.76
N ALA A 30 -2.43 13.61 5.39
CA ALA A 30 -1.91 13.47 6.76
C ALA A 30 -0.96 12.26 6.84
N LEU A 31 0.26 12.48 7.37
CA LEU A 31 1.30 11.46 7.48
C LEU A 31 1.92 11.48 8.88
N PHE A 32 1.84 10.36 9.59
CA PHE A 32 2.56 10.20 10.85
C PHE A 32 4.07 10.02 10.62
N SER A 33 4.86 10.86 11.29
CA SER A 33 6.30 10.69 11.50
C SER A 33 6.77 11.53 12.68
N GLU A 34 7.24 10.88 13.73
CA GLU A 34 7.76 11.54 14.93
C GLU A 34 9.22 11.98 14.75
N GLY A 35 10.03 11.13 14.10
CA GLY A 35 11.46 11.36 13.90
C GLY A 35 11.82 12.29 12.73
N ALA A 36 10.87 12.63 11.85
CA ALA A 36 11.15 13.50 10.70
C ALA A 36 11.49 14.94 11.09
N GLU A 37 12.45 15.52 10.38
CA GLU A 37 12.80 16.95 10.43
C GLU A 37 11.98 17.77 9.42
N SER A 38 11.61 17.17 8.29
CA SER A 38 10.65 17.74 7.35
C SER A 38 10.04 16.69 6.42
N VAL A 39 8.86 16.99 5.90
CA VAL A 39 8.12 16.12 4.96
C VAL A 39 7.79 16.92 3.70
N GLU A 40 7.98 16.30 2.55
CA GLU A 40 7.54 16.82 1.25
C GLU A 40 6.50 15.87 0.66
N LEU A 41 5.34 16.40 0.31
CA LEU A 41 4.34 15.74 -0.52
C LEU A 41 4.75 15.88 -1.99
N CYS A 42 4.82 14.77 -2.70
CA CYS A 42 5.26 14.67 -4.08
C CYS A 42 4.08 14.26 -4.96
N LEU A 43 3.68 15.12 -5.91
CA LEU A 43 2.61 14.85 -6.86
C LEU A 43 3.18 14.44 -8.22
N PHE A 44 2.48 13.55 -8.91
CA PHE A 44 2.86 13.02 -10.24
C PHE A 44 1.70 13.14 -11.22
N ASP A 45 2.01 13.44 -12.48
CA ASP A 45 1.01 13.61 -13.54
C ASP A 45 0.57 12.27 -14.17
N SER A 46 1.41 11.23 -14.08
CA SER A 46 1.07 9.89 -14.57
C SER A 46 1.89 8.80 -13.86
N ALA A 47 1.50 7.54 -14.03
CA ALA A 47 2.23 6.40 -13.47
C ALA A 47 3.63 6.27 -14.09
N GLU A 48 3.81 6.70 -15.34
CA GLU A 48 5.07 6.65 -16.09
C GLU A 48 6.02 7.79 -15.72
N ALA A 49 5.53 8.83 -15.03
CA ALA A 49 6.32 9.99 -14.64
C ALA A 49 7.52 9.57 -13.78
N THR A 50 8.71 9.95 -14.22
CA THR A 50 9.98 9.64 -13.53
C THR A 50 10.40 10.71 -12.53
N VAL A 51 9.70 11.84 -12.51
CA VAL A 51 9.94 13.00 -11.65
C VAL A 51 8.61 13.55 -11.18
N GLU A 52 8.59 14.21 -10.02
CA GLU A 52 7.41 14.88 -9.50
C GLU A 52 7.02 16.08 -10.37
N SER A 53 5.73 16.26 -10.62
CA SER A 53 5.22 17.49 -11.24
C SER A 53 5.12 18.63 -10.23
N LYS A 54 4.89 18.32 -8.94
CA LYS A 54 4.96 19.29 -7.84
C LYS A 54 5.51 18.66 -6.57
N ARG A 55 6.37 19.40 -5.86
CA ARG A 55 6.82 19.06 -4.50
C ARG A 55 6.38 20.14 -3.54
N ILE A 56 5.70 19.73 -2.47
CA ILE A 56 5.04 20.63 -1.52
C ILE A 56 5.60 20.31 -0.14
N ARG A 57 6.30 21.27 0.47
CA ARG A 57 6.77 21.13 1.85
C ARG A 57 5.58 21.18 2.80
N VAL A 58 5.37 20.12 3.56
CA VAL A 58 4.34 20.03 4.59
C VAL A 58 4.86 20.73 5.84
N ARG A 59 4.17 21.78 6.28
CA ARG A 59 4.61 22.64 7.40
C ARG A 59 3.83 22.38 8.68
N GLU A 60 2.54 22.08 8.56
CA GLU A 60 1.72 21.86 9.73
C GLU A 60 2.01 20.50 10.34
N ARG A 61 2.15 20.50 11.67
CA ARG A 61 2.45 19.30 12.44
C ARG A 61 1.71 19.31 13.76
N THR A 62 0.86 18.31 13.98
CA THR A 62 0.10 18.13 15.22
C THR A 62 0.33 16.72 15.74
N ASN A 63 0.85 16.57 16.97
CA ASN A 63 1.08 15.28 17.63
C ASN A 63 1.83 14.24 16.76
N GLY A 64 2.94 14.65 16.12
CA GLY A 64 3.72 13.77 15.25
C GLY A 64 3.13 13.54 13.85
N VAL A 65 1.99 14.14 13.53
CA VAL A 65 1.34 14.03 12.22
C VAL A 65 1.56 15.28 11.40
N TRP A 66 2.16 15.12 10.23
CA TRP A 66 2.36 16.17 9.23
C TRP A 66 1.13 16.26 8.35
N HIS A 67 0.57 17.45 8.16
CA HIS A 67 -0.66 17.59 7.37
C HIS A 67 -0.72 18.84 6.50
N VAL A 68 -1.47 18.75 5.40
CA VAL A 68 -1.74 19.85 4.48
C VAL A 68 -3.02 19.56 3.71
N TYR A 69 -3.77 20.61 3.34
CA TYR A 69 -4.95 20.49 2.49
C TYR A 69 -4.74 21.21 1.16
N LEU A 70 -5.00 20.51 0.06
CA LEU A 70 -4.87 21.00 -1.31
C LEU A 70 -6.26 21.09 -1.96
N PRO A 71 -6.84 22.30 -2.10
CA PRO A 71 -8.04 22.51 -2.89
C PRO A 71 -7.82 22.10 -4.35
N GLY A 72 -8.87 21.58 -5.00
CA GLY A 72 -8.88 21.28 -6.43
C GLY A 72 -8.21 19.98 -6.85
N ILE A 73 -7.45 19.31 -5.96
CA ILE A 73 -6.97 17.95 -6.21
C ILE A 73 -8.17 17.00 -6.24
N ARG A 74 -8.17 16.08 -7.21
CA ARG A 74 -9.26 15.12 -7.46
C ARG A 74 -8.78 13.69 -7.25
N PRO A 75 -9.70 12.73 -7.05
CA PRO A 75 -9.42 11.30 -7.16
C PRO A 75 -8.67 10.98 -8.46
N GLY A 76 -7.73 10.04 -8.39
CA GLY A 76 -6.78 9.72 -9.47
C GLY A 76 -5.44 10.43 -9.37
N GLN A 77 -5.32 11.50 -8.56
CA GLN A 77 -4.02 12.14 -8.32
C GLN A 77 -3.03 11.15 -7.72
N LEU A 78 -1.89 10.99 -8.39
CA LEU A 78 -0.79 10.14 -7.94
C LEU A 78 0.15 10.92 -7.02
N TYR A 79 0.60 10.28 -5.95
CA TYR A 79 1.47 10.92 -4.98
C TYR A 79 2.38 9.94 -4.22
N GLY A 80 3.39 10.51 -3.57
CA GLY A 80 4.23 9.86 -2.57
C GLY A 80 4.83 10.91 -1.64
N TYR A 81 5.74 10.49 -0.78
CA TYR A 81 6.42 11.38 0.17
C TYR A 81 7.93 11.30 0.07
N ARG A 82 8.61 12.41 0.35
CA ARG A 82 10.01 12.42 0.74
C ARG A 82 10.11 12.89 2.18
N VAL A 83 10.79 12.10 2.99
CA VAL A 83 10.91 12.36 4.43
C VAL A 83 12.37 12.60 4.76
N HIS A 84 12.64 13.74 5.39
CA HIS A 84 13.97 14.17 5.80
C HIS A 84 14.13 13.91 7.28
N GLY A 85 15.34 13.54 7.67
CA GLY A 85 15.71 13.32 9.06
C GLY A 85 17.13 12.76 9.14
N PRO A 86 17.58 12.40 10.35
CA PRO A 86 18.92 11.89 10.56
C PRO A 86 19.12 10.52 9.89
N TYR A 87 20.26 10.37 9.21
CA TYR A 87 20.74 9.07 8.75
C TYR A 87 21.86 8.58 9.65
N ALA A 88 21.50 7.80 10.67
CA ALA A 88 22.42 7.13 11.57
C ALA A 88 21.98 5.67 11.75
N PRO A 89 22.26 4.78 10.77
CA PRO A 89 21.80 3.39 10.81
C PRO A 89 22.23 2.63 12.06
N ALA A 90 23.42 2.93 12.62
CA ALA A 90 23.88 2.35 13.90
C ALA A 90 22.97 2.67 15.09
N LYS A 91 22.15 3.73 14.98
CA LYS A 91 21.14 4.14 15.98
C LYS A 91 19.71 3.82 15.54
N GLY A 92 19.52 3.05 14.46
CA GLY A 92 18.22 2.75 13.87
C GLY A 92 17.58 3.88 13.05
N GLN A 93 18.24 5.03 12.90
CA GLN A 93 17.73 6.17 12.13
C GLN A 93 18.07 5.99 10.65
N ARG A 94 17.06 5.85 9.79
CA ARG A 94 17.21 5.45 8.37
C ARG A 94 16.54 6.40 7.37
N PHE A 95 16.34 7.67 7.75
CA PHE A 95 15.77 8.68 6.86
C PHE A 95 16.64 8.93 5.63
N ASN A 96 16.07 8.81 4.43
CA ASN A 96 16.77 9.13 3.20
C ASN A 96 15.81 9.82 2.22
N ARG A 97 15.93 11.16 2.13
CA ARG A 97 15.10 12.02 1.27
C ARG A 97 15.16 11.67 -0.22
N ASN A 98 16.23 11.00 -0.66
CA ASN A 98 16.40 10.60 -2.05
C ASN A 98 15.44 9.46 -2.42
N LYS A 99 14.87 8.77 -1.43
CA LYS A 99 13.91 7.70 -1.62
C LYS A 99 12.49 8.27 -1.56
N LEU A 100 11.73 8.08 -2.63
CA LEU A 100 10.30 8.33 -2.67
C LEU A 100 9.56 7.20 -1.95
N LEU A 101 8.66 7.57 -1.04
CA LEU A 101 8.01 6.67 -0.09
C LEU A 101 6.50 6.60 -0.36
N LEU A 102 5.95 5.39 -0.33
CA LEU A 102 4.53 5.13 -0.38
C LEU A 102 3.86 5.57 0.92
N ASP A 103 2.71 6.22 0.82
CA ASP A 103 1.86 6.52 1.98
C ASP A 103 1.39 5.21 2.64
N PRO A 104 1.69 4.97 3.93
CA PRO A 104 1.28 3.76 4.64
C PRO A 104 -0.24 3.66 4.81
N TYR A 105 -0.96 4.76 4.57
CA TYR A 105 -2.43 4.85 4.59
C TYR A 105 -3.04 4.97 3.19
N ALA A 106 -2.27 4.70 2.13
CA ALA A 106 -2.75 4.68 0.76
C ALA A 106 -3.89 3.66 0.60
N LYS A 107 -5.02 4.12 0.05
CA LYS A 107 -6.21 3.30 -0.19
C LYS A 107 -6.24 2.69 -1.61
N ALA A 108 -5.34 3.13 -2.47
CA ALA A 108 -5.12 2.61 -3.81
C ALA A 108 -3.67 2.85 -4.26
N ILE A 109 -3.19 2.00 -5.14
CA ILE A 109 -1.85 2.07 -5.72
C ILE A 109 -1.98 2.52 -7.18
N GLY A 110 -1.29 3.61 -7.51
CA GLY A 110 -1.30 4.18 -8.86
C GLY A 110 -0.14 3.75 -9.74
N ARG A 111 0.96 3.31 -9.13
CA ARG A 111 2.07 2.65 -9.82
C ARG A 111 2.62 1.56 -8.93
N ASP A 112 2.86 0.40 -9.51
CA ASP A 112 3.58 -0.71 -8.88
C ASP A 112 5.10 -0.46 -8.83
N ILE A 113 5.78 -1.15 -7.91
CA ILE A 113 7.24 -1.12 -7.80
C ILE A 113 7.91 -1.61 -9.09
N ARG A 114 9.01 -0.95 -9.47
CA ARG A 114 9.92 -1.40 -10.53
C ARG A 114 11.29 -1.62 -9.91
N TRP A 115 11.72 -2.87 -9.74
CA TRP A 115 12.95 -3.17 -9.01
C TRP A 115 14.18 -2.51 -9.63
N ASP A 116 14.88 -1.71 -8.81
CA ASP A 116 16.14 -1.04 -9.12
C ASP A 116 16.94 -0.83 -7.82
N ASP A 117 18.27 -0.78 -7.92
CA ASP A 117 19.15 -0.53 -6.77
C ASP A 117 18.89 0.84 -6.11
N ALA A 118 18.33 1.81 -6.83
CA ALA A 118 17.98 3.12 -6.30
C ALA A 118 16.89 3.06 -5.22
N LEU A 119 16.11 1.98 -5.14
CA LEU A 119 15.09 1.76 -4.10
C LEU A 119 15.67 1.46 -2.71
N PHE A 120 16.98 1.24 -2.62
CA PHE A 120 17.64 0.96 -1.36
C PHE A 120 18.21 2.26 -0.77
N GLY A 121 17.94 2.51 0.50
CA GLY A 121 18.49 3.66 1.25
C GLY A 121 20.02 3.66 1.39
N TYR A 122 20.65 2.53 1.07
CA TYR A 122 22.08 2.26 1.14
C TYR A 122 22.58 1.73 -0.22
N THR A 123 23.88 1.86 -0.48
CA THR A 123 24.45 1.49 -1.77
C THR A 123 24.70 -0.01 -1.84
N ILE A 124 23.95 -0.70 -2.71
CA ILE A 124 24.14 -2.12 -3.02
C ILE A 124 25.58 -2.37 -3.45
N GLY A 125 26.20 -3.41 -2.89
CA GLY A 125 27.62 -3.76 -3.14
C GLY A 125 28.65 -2.91 -2.38
N SER A 126 28.23 -1.90 -1.60
CA SER A 126 29.14 -1.13 -0.76
C SER A 126 29.79 -1.98 0.33
N LYS A 127 31.09 -1.77 0.56
CA LYS A 127 31.81 -2.40 1.69
C LYS A 127 31.23 -2.04 3.06
N LYS A 128 30.52 -0.90 3.15
CA LYS A 128 29.82 -0.47 4.37
C LYS A 128 28.43 -1.11 4.54
N GLY A 129 27.93 -1.83 3.53
CA GLY A 129 26.59 -2.42 3.53
C GLY A 129 25.50 -1.38 3.82
N ASP A 130 24.56 -1.74 4.69
CA ASP A 130 23.43 -0.91 5.14
C ASP A 130 23.82 0.34 5.95
N LEU A 131 25.12 0.53 6.24
CA LEU A 131 25.65 1.75 6.86
C LEU A 131 26.01 2.83 5.83
N SER A 132 26.04 2.50 4.54
CA SER A 132 26.26 3.49 3.48
C SER A 132 25.00 4.30 3.20
N PHE A 133 25.16 5.51 2.65
CA PHE A 133 24.04 6.37 2.28
C PHE A 133 23.96 6.47 0.75
N ASP A 134 22.84 6.03 0.17
CA ASP A 134 22.65 6.08 -1.28
C ASP A 134 21.86 7.32 -1.70
N GLU A 135 22.47 8.16 -2.54
CA GLU A 135 21.91 9.44 -2.98
C GLU A 135 21.09 9.35 -4.29
N ARG A 136 20.99 8.18 -4.92
CA ARG A 136 20.21 8.03 -6.15
C ARG A 136 18.73 8.24 -5.87
N ASP A 137 18.08 8.94 -6.79
CA ASP A 137 16.64 9.16 -6.71
C ASP A 137 15.87 7.88 -7.07
N SER A 138 14.91 7.50 -6.23
CA SER A 138 14.05 6.33 -6.47
C SER A 138 12.72 6.65 -7.14
N ALA A 139 12.40 7.93 -7.40
CA ALA A 139 11.12 8.34 -8.00
C ALA A 139 10.74 7.63 -9.32
N PRO A 140 11.67 7.24 -10.23
CA PRO A 140 11.30 6.47 -11.43
C PRO A 140 10.77 5.05 -11.16
N PHE A 141 11.02 4.53 -9.96
CA PHE A 141 10.94 3.11 -9.63
C PHE A 141 9.99 2.81 -8.47
N ALA A 142 9.87 3.75 -7.53
CA ALA A 142 9.09 3.58 -6.31
C ALA A 142 7.58 3.50 -6.62
N PRO A 143 6.81 2.70 -5.87
CA PRO A 143 5.37 2.68 -6.01
C PRO A 143 4.76 4.05 -5.67
N LEU A 144 3.63 4.38 -6.29
CA LEU A 144 2.88 5.61 -6.03
C LEU A 144 1.52 5.27 -5.42
N ALA A 145 1.12 6.06 -4.43
CA ALA A 145 -0.24 6.05 -3.93
C ALA A 145 -1.15 6.82 -4.90
N ALA A 146 -2.44 6.50 -4.86
CA ALA A 146 -3.47 7.24 -5.59
C ALA A 146 -4.56 7.75 -4.65
N VAL A 147 -5.02 8.97 -4.85
CA VAL A 147 -6.20 9.51 -4.19
C VAL A 147 -7.43 8.79 -4.74
N ILE A 148 -8.35 8.37 -3.87
CA ILE A 148 -9.64 7.78 -4.26
C ILE A 148 -10.82 8.63 -3.77
N ASP A 149 -11.97 8.49 -4.43
CA ASP A 149 -13.24 8.88 -3.83
C ASP A 149 -13.68 7.75 -2.87
N PRO A 150 -13.94 8.03 -1.59
CA PRO A 150 -14.45 7.02 -0.68
C PRO A 150 -15.87 6.56 -1.02
N LYS A 151 -16.64 7.31 -1.80
CA LYS A 151 -18.03 6.98 -2.13
C LYS A 151 -18.13 5.73 -3.00
N PHE A 152 -19.08 4.86 -2.66
CA PHE A 152 -19.47 3.68 -3.41
C PHE A 152 -20.93 3.38 -3.13
N ASP A 153 -21.74 3.08 -4.15
CA ASP A 153 -23.14 2.72 -3.95
C ASP A 153 -23.25 1.25 -3.52
N TRP A 154 -23.45 1.03 -2.24
CA TRP A 154 -23.65 -0.30 -1.66
C TRP A 154 -25.05 -0.87 -1.90
N GLU A 155 -26.00 -0.13 -2.48
CA GLU A 155 -27.41 -0.56 -2.67
C GLU A 155 -28.06 -1.12 -1.38
N GLY A 156 -27.70 -0.56 -0.23
CA GLY A 156 -28.23 -0.99 1.07
C GLY A 156 -27.65 -2.32 1.58
N ASP A 157 -26.54 -2.79 1.01
CA ASP A 157 -25.81 -3.98 1.47
C ASP A 157 -25.55 -3.95 2.99
N LYS A 158 -25.64 -5.14 3.60
CA LYS A 158 -25.34 -5.39 5.00
C LYS A 158 -24.62 -6.73 5.10
N SER A 159 -23.71 -6.83 6.05
CA SER A 159 -23.06 -8.12 6.36
C SER A 159 -24.12 -9.22 6.59
N PRO A 160 -23.96 -10.42 5.99
CA PRO A 160 -24.87 -11.54 6.18
C PRO A 160 -25.07 -11.97 7.64
N GLY A 161 -24.03 -11.86 8.48
CA GLY A 161 -24.12 -12.08 9.93
C GLY A 161 -24.43 -13.53 10.32
N VAL A 162 -23.75 -14.49 9.69
CA VAL A 162 -23.90 -15.91 10.00
C VAL A 162 -23.34 -16.18 11.39
N ARG A 163 -24.07 -16.98 12.19
CA ARG A 163 -23.62 -17.31 13.55
C ARG A 163 -22.42 -18.26 13.47
N TRP A 164 -21.42 -18.05 14.31
CA TRP A 164 -20.18 -18.85 14.29
C TRP A 164 -20.36 -20.37 14.31
N HIS A 165 -21.37 -20.90 15.03
CA HIS A 165 -21.62 -22.35 15.07
C HIS A 165 -22.31 -22.89 13.81
N ASP A 166 -22.83 -22.01 12.96
CA ASP A 166 -23.39 -22.32 11.64
C ASP A 166 -22.36 -22.05 10.52
N THR A 167 -21.18 -21.48 10.83
CA THR A 167 -20.19 -21.04 9.84
C THR A 167 -19.43 -22.22 9.23
N VAL A 168 -19.30 -22.21 7.90
CA VAL A 168 -18.43 -23.09 7.13
C VAL A 168 -17.52 -22.22 6.26
N ILE A 169 -16.22 -22.22 6.57
CA ILE A 169 -15.19 -21.40 5.92
C ILE A 169 -14.63 -22.12 4.69
N TYR A 170 -14.48 -21.38 3.60
CA TYR A 170 -13.82 -21.81 2.37
C TYR A 170 -12.62 -20.90 2.07
N GLU A 171 -11.41 -21.39 2.37
CA GLU A 171 -10.18 -20.68 2.03
C GLU A 171 -9.94 -20.71 0.52
N ALA A 172 -9.67 -19.54 -0.08
CA ALA A 172 -9.47 -19.40 -1.50
C ALA A 172 -8.44 -18.34 -1.86
N HIS A 173 -7.63 -18.65 -2.88
CA HIS A 173 -6.81 -17.66 -3.56
C HIS A 173 -7.63 -16.98 -4.67
N VAL A 174 -7.74 -15.65 -4.66
CA VAL A 174 -8.51 -14.87 -5.67
C VAL A 174 -8.17 -15.30 -7.10
N ARG A 175 -6.87 -15.29 -7.44
CA ARG A 175 -6.38 -15.76 -8.74
C ARG A 175 -6.67 -17.24 -9.00
N GLY A 176 -6.26 -18.13 -8.10
CA GLY A 176 -6.34 -19.58 -8.28
C GLY A 176 -7.76 -20.12 -8.43
N LEU A 177 -8.72 -19.56 -7.68
CA LEU A 177 -10.10 -20.00 -7.66
C LEU A 177 -10.76 -19.99 -9.04
N THR A 178 -10.44 -18.98 -9.86
CA THR A 178 -11.18 -18.71 -11.10
C THR A 178 -10.34 -18.78 -12.38
N MET A 179 -9.00 -18.85 -12.27
CA MET A 179 -8.06 -18.80 -13.41
C MET A 179 -8.36 -19.83 -14.51
N ARG A 180 -8.90 -21.00 -14.16
CA ARG A 180 -9.22 -22.09 -15.10
C ARG A 180 -10.70 -22.42 -15.16
N HIS A 181 -11.57 -21.58 -14.59
CA HIS A 181 -13.00 -21.85 -14.57
C HIS A 181 -13.61 -21.66 -15.98
N PRO A 182 -14.25 -22.69 -16.57
CA PRO A 182 -14.68 -22.65 -17.97
C PRO A 182 -15.74 -21.57 -18.21
N ASP A 183 -16.67 -21.39 -17.27
CA ASP A 183 -17.80 -20.48 -17.40
C ASP A 183 -17.51 -19.02 -17.00
N VAL A 184 -16.30 -18.75 -16.47
CA VAL A 184 -15.87 -17.37 -16.20
C VAL A 184 -15.26 -16.80 -17.48
N PRO A 185 -15.71 -15.60 -17.94
CA PRO A 185 -15.12 -14.94 -19.11
C PRO A 185 -13.61 -14.80 -18.99
N GLU A 186 -12.88 -15.10 -20.06
CA GLU A 186 -11.42 -15.21 -20.05
C GLU A 186 -10.73 -13.94 -19.52
N ASN A 187 -11.26 -12.76 -19.86
CA ASN A 187 -10.74 -11.47 -19.42
C ASN A 187 -10.98 -11.15 -17.93
N LEU A 188 -11.81 -11.91 -17.23
CA LEU A 188 -12.07 -11.73 -15.79
C LEU A 188 -11.36 -12.80 -14.94
N ARG A 189 -10.84 -13.87 -15.56
CA ARG A 189 -10.29 -15.01 -14.82
C ARG A 189 -9.14 -14.59 -13.90
N GLY A 190 -9.24 -15.00 -12.64
CA GLY A 190 -8.29 -14.73 -11.59
C GLY A 190 -8.39 -13.34 -10.95
N THR A 191 -9.53 -12.67 -11.07
CA THR A 191 -9.74 -11.31 -10.55
C THR A 191 -10.84 -11.25 -9.50
N TYR A 192 -10.95 -10.14 -8.78
CA TYR A 192 -12.05 -9.86 -7.85
C TYR A 192 -13.40 -9.93 -8.55
N ALA A 193 -13.52 -9.36 -9.76
CA ALA A 193 -14.74 -9.44 -10.57
C ALA A 193 -15.16 -10.89 -10.87
N ALA A 194 -14.20 -11.79 -11.13
CA ALA A 194 -14.53 -13.21 -11.30
C ALA A 194 -15.00 -13.88 -10.01
N VAL A 195 -14.41 -13.56 -8.85
CA VAL A 195 -14.86 -14.11 -7.57
C VAL A 195 -16.31 -13.71 -7.28
N GLY A 196 -16.69 -12.47 -7.58
CA GLY A 196 -18.06 -11.97 -7.46
C GLY A 196 -19.00 -12.33 -8.61
N SER A 197 -18.58 -13.16 -9.57
CA SER A 197 -19.37 -13.49 -10.75
C SER A 197 -20.35 -14.65 -10.49
N GLN A 198 -21.44 -14.71 -11.26
CA GLN A 198 -22.49 -15.73 -11.11
C GLN A 198 -21.97 -17.17 -11.11
N PRO A 199 -21.06 -17.60 -12.02
CA PRO A 199 -20.55 -18.97 -12.00
C PRO A 199 -19.87 -19.36 -10.68
N ILE A 200 -19.17 -18.42 -10.04
CA ILE A 200 -18.48 -18.65 -8.77
C ILE A 200 -19.46 -18.62 -7.60
N ILE A 201 -20.39 -17.66 -7.59
CA ILE A 201 -21.45 -17.60 -6.58
C ILE A 201 -22.30 -18.88 -6.61
N ASP A 202 -22.69 -19.37 -7.79
CA ASP A 202 -23.44 -20.62 -7.94
C ASP A 202 -22.65 -21.82 -7.42
N HIS A 203 -21.34 -21.88 -7.71
CA HIS A 203 -20.46 -22.91 -7.20
C HIS A 203 -20.38 -22.90 -5.67
N LEU A 204 -20.10 -21.75 -5.06
CA LEU A 204 -19.97 -21.60 -3.60
C LEU A 204 -21.29 -21.89 -2.89
N THR A 205 -22.40 -21.39 -3.42
CA THR A 205 -23.74 -21.63 -2.87
C THR A 205 -24.12 -23.11 -2.97
N LYS A 206 -23.83 -23.76 -4.10
CA LYS A 206 -24.07 -25.20 -4.27
C LYS A 206 -23.21 -26.06 -3.34
N LEU A 207 -21.98 -25.64 -3.08
CA LEU A 207 -21.09 -26.30 -2.11
C LEU A 207 -21.62 -26.17 -0.68
N GLY A 208 -22.37 -25.10 -0.38
CA GLY A 208 -23.03 -24.88 0.91
C GLY A 208 -22.15 -24.17 1.94
N ILE A 209 -21.13 -23.43 1.48
CA ILE A 209 -20.26 -22.63 2.35
C ILE A 209 -21.00 -21.36 2.80
N THR A 210 -20.60 -20.79 3.93
CA THR A 210 -21.21 -19.56 4.45
C THR A 210 -20.25 -18.38 4.42
N ALA A 211 -18.94 -18.64 4.44
CA ALA A 211 -17.90 -17.62 4.40
C ALA A 211 -16.79 -18.04 3.45
N ILE A 212 -16.32 -17.12 2.63
CA ILE A 212 -15.08 -17.25 1.88
C ILE A 212 -13.96 -16.53 2.63
N GLU A 213 -12.86 -17.21 2.87
CA GLU A 213 -11.63 -16.63 3.42
C GLU A 213 -10.65 -16.43 2.28
N LEU A 214 -10.36 -15.17 1.95
CA LEU A 214 -9.44 -14.83 0.90
C LEU A 214 -8.02 -14.79 1.45
N MET A 215 -7.10 -15.51 0.78
CA MET A 215 -5.66 -15.31 0.94
C MET A 215 -5.30 -13.82 0.73
N PRO A 216 -4.13 -13.35 1.21
CA PRO A 216 -3.82 -11.92 1.30
C PRO A 216 -4.17 -11.09 0.06
N VAL A 217 -5.01 -10.07 0.29
CA VAL A 217 -5.44 -9.11 -0.75
C VAL A 217 -4.92 -7.71 -0.50
N HIS A 218 -4.21 -7.45 0.59
CA HIS A 218 -3.50 -6.17 0.77
C HIS A 218 -2.40 -6.05 -0.27
N TYR A 219 -2.13 -4.82 -0.74
CA TYR A 219 -1.04 -4.58 -1.68
C TYR A 219 0.29 -5.12 -1.16
N PHE A 220 0.88 -6.05 -1.91
CA PHE A 220 2.14 -6.71 -1.58
C PHE A 220 3.16 -6.52 -2.71
N THR A 221 4.42 -6.88 -2.45
CA THR A 221 5.48 -6.83 -3.46
C THR A 221 6.07 -8.21 -3.70
N ASP A 222 6.38 -8.51 -4.96
CA ASP A 222 7.27 -9.62 -5.29
C ASP A 222 8.67 -9.34 -4.76
N ASP A 223 9.20 -10.22 -3.91
CA ASP A 223 10.58 -10.07 -3.43
C ASP A 223 11.57 -10.01 -4.60
N ARG A 224 12.56 -9.13 -4.50
CA ARG A 224 13.58 -8.95 -5.55
C ARG A 224 14.22 -10.27 -6.00
N HIS A 225 14.52 -11.18 -5.07
CA HIS A 225 15.14 -12.46 -5.38
C HIS A 225 14.22 -13.42 -6.15
N LEU A 226 12.89 -13.25 -6.08
CA LEU A 226 11.93 -13.96 -6.92
C LEU A 226 11.92 -13.37 -8.33
N VAL A 227 11.85 -12.04 -8.42
CA VAL A 227 11.85 -11.32 -9.70
C VAL A 227 13.11 -11.60 -10.51
N GLU A 228 14.29 -11.62 -9.87
CA GLU A 228 15.58 -11.99 -10.51
C GLU A 228 15.59 -13.42 -11.07
N LYS A 229 14.71 -14.30 -10.57
CA LYS A 229 14.52 -15.68 -11.06
C LYS A 229 13.34 -15.83 -12.02
N GLY A 230 12.66 -14.74 -12.37
CA GLY A 230 11.43 -14.77 -13.17
C GLY A 230 10.25 -15.41 -12.43
N LEU A 231 10.25 -15.34 -11.10
CA LEU A 231 9.18 -15.83 -10.23
C LEU A 231 8.39 -14.66 -9.64
N HIS A 232 7.21 -14.98 -9.09
CA HIS A 232 6.31 -14.05 -8.42
C HIS A 232 5.89 -14.60 -7.06
N ASN A 233 5.60 -13.71 -6.11
CA ASN A 233 4.94 -14.06 -4.87
C ASN A 233 3.46 -14.35 -5.19
N TYR A 234 3.13 -15.64 -5.26
CA TYR A 234 1.76 -16.04 -5.57
C TYR A 234 0.81 -15.71 -4.41
N TRP A 235 1.17 -16.11 -3.19
CA TRP A 235 0.29 -16.05 -2.02
C TRP A 235 0.05 -14.65 -1.47
N GLY A 236 1.00 -13.72 -1.63
CA GLY A 236 0.81 -12.33 -1.20
C GLY A 236 1.14 -12.02 0.26
N TYR A 237 1.70 -12.97 1.04
CA TYR A 237 2.17 -12.73 2.42
C TYR A 237 3.46 -11.88 2.47
N ASN A 238 3.44 -10.69 1.87
CA ASN A 238 4.55 -9.74 1.85
C ASN A 238 4.03 -8.29 1.69
N THR A 239 3.14 -7.89 2.61
CA THR A 239 2.37 -6.66 2.49
C THR A 239 3.22 -5.39 2.58
N LEU A 240 2.94 -4.42 1.72
CA LEU A 240 3.48 -3.06 1.77
C LEU A 240 2.39 -2.01 2.04
N GLY A 241 1.16 -2.21 1.54
CA GLY A 241 0.04 -1.28 1.72
C GLY A 241 -1.14 -1.93 2.43
N PHE A 242 -1.38 -1.58 3.69
CA PHE A 242 -2.42 -2.20 4.53
C PHE A 242 -3.87 -1.76 4.23
N PHE A 243 -4.05 -0.74 3.39
CA PHE A 243 -5.37 -0.17 3.11
C PHE A 243 -5.76 -0.24 1.63
N ALA A 244 -4.86 -0.71 0.77
CA ALA A 244 -5.09 -0.83 -0.66
C ALA A 244 -5.26 -2.31 -1.02
N PRO A 245 -6.34 -2.70 -1.73
CA PRO A 245 -6.42 -4.02 -2.33
C PRO A 245 -5.35 -4.16 -3.42
N ASP A 246 -4.80 -5.37 -3.57
CA ASP A 246 -3.73 -5.64 -4.51
C ASP A 246 -4.27 -5.53 -5.94
N GLN A 247 -3.59 -4.70 -6.74
CA GLN A 247 -3.96 -4.42 -8.13
C GLN A 247 -3.76 -5.64 -9.03
N HIS A 248 -2.96 -6.63 -8.64
CA HIS A 248 -2.70 -7.83 -9.44
C HIS A 248 -3.96 -8.67 -9.65
N TYR A 249 -4.93 -8.55 -8.75
CA TYR A 249 -6.18 -9.27 -8.78
C TYR A 249 -7.35 -8.43 -9.33
N ALA A 250 -7.12 -7.25 -9.89
CA ALA A 250 -8.17 -6.52 -10.61
C ALA A 250 -8.22 -6.89 -12.10
N SER A 251 -9.42 -6.91 -12.67
CA SER A 251 -9.64 -7.14 -14.10
C SER A 251 -9.23 -5.95 -14.97
N SER A 252 -9.30 -4.74 -14.41
CA SER A 252 -8.79 -3.52 -15.01
C SER A 252 -7.88 -2.79 -14.03
N ARG A 253 -6.81 -2.20 -14.58
CA ARG A 253 -5.87 -1.33 -13.87
C ARG A 253 -5.73 0.01 -14.58
N ALA A 254 -6.70 0.36 -15.42
CA ALA A 254 -6.69 1.60 -16.19
C ALA A 254 -6.72 2.83 -15.25
N HIS A 255 -7.48 2.72 -14.16
CA HIS A 255 -7.52 3.74 -13.12
C HIS A 255 -7.45 3.11 -11.72
N PRO A 256 -6.66 3.67 -10.77
CA PRO A 256 -6.47 3.04 -9.45
C PRO A 256 -7.75 2.84 -8.63
N ALA A 257 -8.75 3.71 -8.84
CA ALA A 257 -10.06 3.59 -8.20
C ALA A 257 -10.82 2.33 -8.63
N GLU A 258 -10.61 1.84 -9.86
CA GLU A 258 -11.31 0.65 -10.38
C GLU A 258 -10.95 -0.61 -9.58
N VAL A 259 -9.71 -0.72 -9.08
CA VAL A 259 -9.28 -1.84 -8.23
C VAL A 259 -10.10 -1.87 -6.93
N VAL A 260 -10.26 -0.71 -6.29
CA VAL A 260 -10.99 -0.58 -5.04
C VAL A 260 -12.48 -0.85 -5.25
N ASP A 261 -13.06 -0.30 -6.32
CA ASP A 261 -14.47 -0.49 -6.63
C ASP A 261 -14.79 -1.92 -7.10
N GLU A 262 -13.88 -2.58 -7.82
CA GLU A 262 -14.01 -3.99 -8.18
C GLU A 262 -14.00 -4.89 -6.93
N PHE A 263 -13.13 -4.60 -5.95
CA PHE A 263 -13.12 -5.30 -4.67
C PHE A 263 -14.43 -5.10 -3.90
N ARG A 264 -14.93 -3.85 -3.81
CA ARG A 264 -16.22 -3.54 -3.16
C ARG A 264 -17.38 -4.23 -3.87
N ALA A 265 -17.38 -4.26 -5.20
CA ALA A 265 -18.39 -4.93 -6.00
C ALA A 265 -18.39 -6.46 -5.78
N MET A 266 -17.21 -7.08 -5.68
CA MET A 266 -17.07 -8.48 -5.29
C MET A 266 -17.70 -8.75 -3.92
N VAL A 267 -17.36 -7.97 -2.91
CA VAL A 267 -17.91 -8.11 -1.54
C VAL A 267 -19.45 -7.98 -1.56
N LYS A 268 -19.97 -6.92 -2.21
CA LYS A 268 -21.41 -6.69 -2.36
C LYS A 268 -22.12 -7.84 -3.08
N ALA A 269 -21.51 -8.43 -4.10
CA ALA A 269 -22.09 -9.56 -4.82
C ALA A 269 -22.15 -10.82 -3.96
N LEU A 270 -21.08 -11.11 -3.19
CA LEU A 270 -21.04 -12.24 -2.25
C LEU A 270 -22.06 -12.06 -1.12
N HIS A 271 -22.16 -10.86 -0.53
CA HIS A 271 -23.13 -10.56 0.50
C HIS A 271 -24.58 -10.71 0.01
N LYS A 272 -24.89 -10.29 -1.22
CA LYS A 272 -26.21 -10.53 -1.83
C LYS A 272 -26.56 -12.01 -1.95
N ALA A 273 -25.57 -12.88 -2.05
CA ALA A 273 -25.73 -14.33 -2.04
C ALA A 273 -25.72 -14.94 -0.63
N GLY A 274 -25.59 -14.12 0.42
CA GLY A 274 -25.51 -14.57 1.81
C GLY A 274 -24.15 -15.13 2.21
N ILE A 275 -23.09 -14.86 1.44
CA ILE A 275 -21.73 -15.34 1.69
C ILE A 275 -20.92 -14.23 2.37
N GLU A 276 -20.37 -14.51 3.55
CA GLU A 276 -19.48 -13.60 4.27
C GLU A 276 -18.08 -13.58 3.65
N VAL A 277 -17.36 -12.46 3.78
CA VAL A 277 -15.98 -12.31 3.31
C VAL A 277 -15.05 -12.12 4.49
N ILE A 278 -14.12 -13.04 4.66
CA ILE A 278 -13.02 -12.99 5.63
C ILE A 278 -11.74 -12.72 4.84
N LEU A 279 -10.89 -11.82 5.35
CA LEU A 279 -9.59 -11.52 4.74
C LEU A 279 -8.49 -12.08 5.62
N ASP A 280 -7.59 -12.86 5.02
CA ASP A 280 -6.29 -13.13 5.62
C ASP A 280 -5.47 -11.83 5.62
N VAL A 281 -4.96 -11.46 6.80
CA VAL A 281 -4.28 -10.17 7.04
C VAL A 281 -2.90 -10.37 7.65
N VAL A 282 -1.90 -9.77 7.01
CA VAL A 282 -0.53 -9.74 7.49
C VAL A 282 -0.24 -8.40 8.14
N TYR A 283 -0.29 -8.34 9.46
CA TYR A 283 0.10 -7.14 10.23
C TYR A 283 1.39 -7.32 11.04
N ASN A 284 2.02 -8.50 10.97
CA ASN A 284 3.17 -8.82 11.80
C ASN A 284 4.51 -8.39 11.18
N HIS A 285 4.62 -8.29 9.84
CA HIS A 285 5.81 -7.83 9.11
C HIS A 285 5.42 -7.03 7.86
N THR A 286 6.42 -6.48 7.17
CA THR A 286 6.24 -5.82 5.86
C THR A 286 7.23 -6.30 4.81
N ALA A 287 6.93 -5.99 3.55
CA ALA A 287 7.79 -6.15 2.37
C ALA A 287 9.13 -5.40 2.39
N GLU A 288 9.38 -4.56 3.38
CA GLU A 288 10.68 -3.88 3.48
C GLU A 288 11.77 -4.77 4.07
N GLY A 289 11.45 -5.95 4.62
CA GLY A 289 12.44 -6.91 5.15
C GLY A 289 13.36 -6.35 6.23
N ASN A 290 14.55 -6.91 6.38
CA ASN A 290 15.55 -6.53 7.39
C ASN A 290 16.39 -5.31 6.98
N GLN A 291 17.54 -5.04 7.63
CA GLN A 291 18.43 -3.91 7.31
C GLN A 291 18.94 -3.89 5.85
N ASN A 292 18.96 -5.03 5.18
CA ASN A 292 19.38 -5.16 3.79
C ASN A 292 18.20 -5.05 2.80
N GLY A 293 16.97 -4.88 3.28
CA GLY A 293 15.81 -4.67 2.42
C GLY A 293 15.70 -3.25 1.86
N PRO A 294 14.71 -3.00 1.01
CA PRO A 294 14.51 -1.71 0.37
C PRO A 294 13.96 -0.64 1.33
N THR A 295 13.94 0.61 0.87
CA THR A 295 13.31 1.75 1.55
C THR A 295 12.15 2.25 0.68
N LEU A 296 10.95 1.76 0.95
CA LEU A 296 9.74 1.93 0.15
C LEU A 296 8.64 2.71 0.88
N SER A 297 8.54 2.60 2.20
CA SER A 297 7.50 3.26 3.00
C SER A 297 7.97 3.47 4.44
N PHE A 298 7.56 2.61 5.36
CA PHE A 298 7.72 2.71 6.82
C PHE A 298 9.15 3.03 7.26
N ARG A 299 10.16 2.35 6.70
CA ARG A 299 11.59 2.54 7.02
C ARG A 299 12.04 3.98 6.77
N GLY A 300 11.60 4.57 5.67
CA GLY A 300 11.96 5.93 5.30
C GLY A 300 11.13 6.99 6.02
N ILE A 301 9.91 6.63 6.45
CA ILE A 301 8.97 7.55 7.12
C ILE A 301 9.30 7.68 8.61
N ASP A 302 9.45 6.56 9.32
CA ASP A 302 9.87 6.54 10.72
C ASP A 302 10.27 5.12 11.16
N ASN A 303 11.52 4.73 10.87
CA ASN A 303 11.97 3.36 11.06
C ASN A 303 11.76 2.81 12.49
N GLN A 304 12.02 3.62 13.51
CA GLN A 304 11.97 3.17 14.90
C GLN A 304 10.56 3.22 15.49
N ALA A 305 9.67 4.04 14.93
CA ALA A 305 8.27 4.01 15.30
C ALA A 305 7.58 2.75 14.75
N TYR A 306 7.82 2.41 13.47
CA TYR A 306 7.13 1.29 12.82
C TYR A 306 7.75 -0.09 13.11
N TYR A 307 9.06 -0.20 13.31
CA TYR A 307 9.73 -1.49 13.47
C TYR A 307 10.31 -1.73 14.85
N ARG A 308 10.19 -2.98 15.30
CA ARG A 308 10.91 -3.49 16.47
C ARG A 308 12.39 -3.62 16.13
N THR A 309 13.20 -2.72 16.69
CA THR A 309 14.66 -2.78 16.57
C THR A 309 15.26 -3.56 17.74
N VAL A 310 16.46 -4.12 17.56
CA VAL A 310 17.19 -4.80 18.64
C VAL A 310 17.60 -3.76 19.69
N GLN A 311 17.22 -3.98 20.96
CA GLN A 311 17.36 -2.98 22.03
C GLN A 311 18.79 -2.43 22.18
N ASP A 312 19.80 -3.29 22.12
CA ASP A 312 21.21 -2.91 22.30
C ASP A 312 21.95 -2.66 20.97
N ASP A 313 21.31 -2.93 19.83
CA ASP A 313 21.86 -2.67 18.50
C ASP A 313 20.74 -2.29 17.51
N PRO A 314 20.20 -1.06 17.63
CA PRO A 314 19.00 -0.65 16.90
C PRO A 314 19.21 -0.53 15.38
N ARG A 315 20.43 -0.81 14.89
CA ARG A 315 20.70 -1.04 13.47
C ARG A 315 19.90 -2.23 12.92
N TYR A 316 19.75 -3.28 13.73
CA TYR A 316 19.13 -4.52 13.34
C TYR A 316 17.67 -4.61 13.81
N TYR A 317 16.91 -5.48 13.14
CA TYR A 317 15.49 -5.68 13.35
C TYR A 317 15.29 -6.94 14.19
N MET A 318 14.33 -6.89 15.12
CA MET A 318 13.81 -8.10 15.74
C MET A 318 12.92 -8.81 14.72
N ASP A 319 13.20 -10.08 14.49
CA ASP A 319 12.48 -10.90 13.51
C ASP A 319 11.83 -12.10 14.21
N TYR A 320 10.59 -11.91 14.63
CA TYR A 320 9.73 -12.98 15.15
C TYR A 320 8.90 -13.66 14.06
N THR A 321 8.96 -13.15 12.82
CA THR A 321 8.12 -13.60 11.70
C THR A 321 8.88 -14.54 10.75
N GLY A 322 10.21 -14.46 10.74
CA GLY A 322 11.06 -15.12 9.75
C GLY A 322 11.15 -14.37 8.43
N CYS A 323 10.57 -13.16 8.33
CA CYS A 323 10.51 -12.33 7.12
C CYS A 323 11.44 -11.11 7.17
N GLY A 324 12.32 -11.03 8.17
CA GLY A 324 13.36 -10.01 8.31
C GLY A 324 12.98 -8.82 9.20
N ASN A 325 11.70 -8.59 9.48
CA ASN A 325 11.26 -7.56 10.42
C ASN A 325 10.02 -7.99 11.21
N THR A 326 9.70 -7.20 12.24
CA THR A 326 8.44 -7.27 12.96
C THR A 326 7.92 -5.86 13.23
N LEU A 327 6.65 -5.60 12.94
CA LEU A 327 5.99 -4.33 13.25
C LEU A 327 5.90 -4.12 14.78
N ASN A 328 6.05 -2.87 15.21
CA ASN A 328 6.05 -2.48 16.63
C ASN A 328 4.64 -2.42 17.24
#